data_AF-A0A2R6AEN5-F1
#
_entry.id   AF-A0A2R6AEN5-F1
#
_cell.length_a   1.000
_cell.length_b   1.000
_cell.length_c   1.000
_cell.angle_alpha   90.00
_cell.angle_beta   90.00
_cell.angle_gamma   90.00
#
_symmetry.space_group_name_H-M   'P 1'
#
loop_
_entity.id
_entity.type
_entity.pdbx_description
1 polymer ?
#
loop_
_entity_poly.entity_id
_entity_poly.type
_entity_poly.pdbx_seq_one_letter_code
_entity_poly.pdbx_strand_id
1 'polypeptide(L)'
;MDVKSKEYKRRLRDSLLEDWDYAAHWVDSAIKTAYSILKSWRKNYVKGYRKRRRPTARRLFVRAKQTLIKLEGEKLRLTVKPGEYVYLDLSARHFKLPSEVSSSALGEPVITLEKVHLPVHCDDTQSGKPAVAWDFNLLSLDGYSPETGWVRIDTKKLASVHISSFEKRRSVQRKASKSKKAGRVLSKYSNRERNRARKHQLEIARV
;
A
#
# COMPACT_ATOMS: atom_id res chain seq x y z
N MET A 1 -24.22 -0.09 22.68
CA MET A 1 -22.95 0.67 22.71
C MET A 1 -22.47 0.89 21.29
N ASP A 2 -22.52 2.13 20.79
CA ASP A 2 -21.92 2.45 19.49
C ASP A 2 -20.40 2.57 19.64
N VAL A 3 -19.68 1.57 19.15
CA VAL A 3 -18.21 1.49 19.21
C VAL A 3 -17.55 2.62 18.38
N LYS A 4 -18.30 3.31 17.51
CA LYS A 4 -17.79 4.47 16.77
C LYS A 4 -18.03 5.81 17.46
N SER A 5 -18.81 5.86 18.54
CA SER A 5 -19.15 7.11 19.21
C SER A 5 -17.91 7.82 19.74
N LYS A 6 -17.93 9.15 19.74
CA LYS A 6 -16.84 9.96 20.30
C LYS A 6 -16.66 9.70 21.80
N GLU A 7 -17.77 9.52 22.50
CA GLU A 7 -17.81 9.26 23.94
C GLU A 7 -17.15 7.93 24.32
N TYR A 8 -17.41 6.86 23.55
CA TYR A 8 -16.75 5.58 23.76
C TYR A 8 -15.24 5.67 23.56
N LYS A 9 -14.79 6.37 22.51
CA LYS A 9 -13.35 6.58 22.26
C LYS A 9 -12.69 7.40 23.36
N ARG A 10 -13.39 8.41 23.90
CA ARG A 10 -12.91 9.23 25.01
C ARG A 10 -12.72 8.38 26.26
N ARG A 11 -13.76 7.65 26.68
CA ARG A 11 -13.69 6.72 27.82
C ARG A 11 -12.57 5.69 27.68
N LEU A 12 -12.43 5.09 26.49
CA LEU A 12 -11.37 4.13 26.20
C LEU A 12 -9.98 4.77 26.30
N ARG A 13 -9.84 5.99 25.80
CA ARG A 13 -8.58 6.74 25.89
C ARG A 13 -8.24 7.02 27.35
N ASP A 14 -9.20 7.52 28.12
CA ASP A 14 -9.00 7.87 29.53
C ASP A 14 -8.62 6.62 30.34
N SER A 15 -9.27 5.48 30.13
CA SER A 15 -8.90 4.21 30.78
C SER A 15 -7.52 3.68 30.39
N LEU A 16 -7.03 4.01 29.18
CA LEU A 16 -5.70 3.58 28.73
C LEU A 16 -4.59 4.52 29.21
N LEU A 17 -4.93 5.66 29.81
CA LEU A 17 -3.97 6.64 30.31
C LEU A 17 -3.70 6.54 31.81
N GLU A 18 -4.51 5.79 32.57
CA GLU A 18 -4.47 5.73 34.05
C GLU A 18 -3.10 5.28 34.59
N ASP A 19 -2.41 4.36 33.88
CA ASP A 19 -1.06 3.87 34.23
C ASP A 19 -0.08 4.02 33.05
N TRP A 20 -0.17 5.13 32.31
CA TRP A 20 0.62 5.31 31.08
C TRP A 20 1.79 6.29 31.25
N ASP A 21 2.99 5.75 31.42
CA ASP A 21 4.24 6.52 31.62
C ASP A 21 4.78 7.22 30.36
N TYR A 22 4.24 6.90 29.18
CA TYR A 22 4.71 7.43 27.90
C TYR A 22 3.87 8.61 27.41
N ALA A 23 4.32 9.27 26.33
CA ALA A 23 3.54 10.35 25.74
C ALA A 23 2.12 9.87 25.38
N ALA A 24 1.09 10.61 25.81
CA ALA A 24 -0.32 10.24 25.62
C ALA A 24 -0.72 10.03 24.15
N HIS A 25 0.01 10.65 23.21
CA HIS A 25 -0.22 10.47 21.78
C HIS A 25 0.10 9.06 21.26
N TRP A 26 0.86 8.25 22.00
CA TRP A 26 1.04 6.83 21.67
C TRP A 26 -0.27 6.05 21.82
N VAL A 27 -1.06 6.36 22.86
CA VAL A 27 -2.40 5.78 23.07
C VAL A 27 -3.33 6.17 21.92
N ASP A 28 -3.33 7.45 21.51
CA ASP A 28 -4.11 7.91 20.36
C ASP A 28 -3.79 7.10 19.09
N SER A 29 -2.50 6.86 18.85
CA SER A 29 -2.03 6.12 17.68
C SER A 29 -2.37 4.63 17.76
N ALA A 30 -2.27 4.02 18.94
CA ALA A 30 -2.67 2.64 19.17
C ALA A 30 -4.17 2.44 18.90
N ILE A 31 -5.01 3.35 19.43
CA ILE A 31 -6.47 3.35 19.18
C ILE A 31 -6.73 3.48 17.67
N LYS A 32 -6.13 4.46 16.99
CA LYS A 32 -6.27 4.66 15.54
C LYS A 32 -5.91 3.40 14.74
N THR A 33 -4.82 2.74 15.12
CA THR A 33 -4.33 1.51 14.50
C THR A 33 -5.30 0.35 14.72
N ALA A 34 -5.81 0.16 15.94
CA ALA A 34 -6.78 -0.88 16.28
C ALA A 34 -8.08 -0.74 15.45
N TYR A 35 -8.62 0.48 15.34
CA TYR A 35 -9.79 0.74 14.49
C TYR A 35 -9.53 0.46 13.00
N SER A 36 -8.34 0.79 12.50
CA SER A 36 -7.93 0.48 11.12
C SER A 36 -7.91 -1.03 10.86
N ILE A 37 -7.33 -1.80 11.79
CA ILE A 37 -7.29 -3.27 11.73
C ILE A 37 -8.71 -3.84 11.71
N LEU A 38 -9.59 -3.38 12.60
CA LEU A 38 -10.99 -3.83 12.66
C LEU A 38 -11.77 -3.50 11.38
N LYS A 39 -11.57 -2.30 10.83
CA LYS A 39 -12.20 -1.87 9.56
C LYS A 39 -11.76 -2.76 8.40
N SER A 40 -10.46 -3.02 8.28
CA SER A 40 -9.89 -3.91 7.26
C SER A 40 -10.38 -5.35 7.42
N TRP A 41 -10.42 -5.85 8.66
CA TRP A 41 -10.94 -7.19 8.95
C TRP A 41 -12.41 -7.32 8.54
N ARG A 42 -13.27 -6.37 8.93
CA ARG A 42 -14.70 -6.35 8.57
C ARG A 42 -14.88 -6.35 7.05
N LYS A 43 -14.15 -5.49 6.33
CA LYS A 43 -14.21 -5.43 4.85
C LYS A 43 -13.87 -6.77 4.22
N ASN A 44 -12.82 -7.43 4.70
CA ASN A 44 -12.38 -8.73 4.16
C ASN A 44 -13.29 -9.89 4.59
N TYR A 45 -13.93 -9.80 5.75
CA TYR A 45 -14.95 -10.75 6.21
C TYR A 45 -16.18 -10.70 5.30
N VAL A 46 -16.70 -9.50 5.02
CA VAL A 46 -17.85 -9.31 4.10
C VAL A 46 -17.56 -9.84 2.70
N LYS A 47 -16.32 -9.69 2.23
CA LYS A 47 -15.87 -10.24 0.93
C LYS A 47 -15.62 -11.76 0.93
N GLY A 48 -15.79 -12.45 2.06
CA GLY A 48 -15.55 -13.90 2.18
C GLY A 48 -14.07 -14.31 2.27
N TYR A 49 -13.13 -13.36 2.29
CA TYR A 49 -11.69 -13.66 2.39
C TYR A 49 -11.23 -14.01 3.80
N ARG A 50 -12.02 -13.67 4.84
CA ARG A 50 -11.69 -13.96 6.24
C ARG A 50 -12.85 -14.68 6.92
N LYS A 51 -12.50 -15.61 7.82
CA LYS A 51 -13.44 -16.28 8.72
C LYS A 51 -13.76 -15.39 9.93
N ARG A 52 -14.82 -15.73 10.68
CA ARG A 52 -15.24 -15.06 11.93
C ARG A 52 -14.26 -15.36 13.08
N ARG A 53 -12.99 -14.97 12.91
CA ARG A 53 -11.92 -15.06 13.92
C ARG A 53 -11.45 -13.66 14.29
N ARG A 54 -11.21 -13.42 15.58
CA ARG A 54 -10.73 -12.14 16.10
C ARG A 54 -9.43 -11.72 15.40
N PRO A 55 -9.33 -10.51 14.81
CA PRO A 55 -8.07 -10.02 14.26
C PRO A 55 -7.05 -9.84 15.40
N THR A 56 -5.83 -10.31 15.19
CA THR A 56 -4.74 -10.21 16.17
C THR A 56 -3.50 -9.64 15.47
N ALA A 57 -2.88 -8.64 16.07
CA ALA A 57 -1.58 -8.13 15.61
C ALA A 57 -0.51 -9.14 16.01
N ARG A 58 0.19 -9.73 15.03
CA ARG A 58 1.22 -10.77 15.27
C ARG A 58 2.64 -10.21 15.34
N ARG A 59 2.86 -9.04 14.76
CA ARG A 59 4.19 -8.40 14.68
C ARG A 59 4.20 -7.19 15.58
N LEU A 60 5.34 -6.95 16.22
CA LEU A 60 5.59 -5.73 16.98
C LEU A 60 5.87 -4.61 15.99
N PHE A 61 5.01 -3.59 16.04
CA PHE A 61 5.20 -2.35 15.31
C PHE A 61 4.51 -1.24 16.08
N VAL A 62 5.01 -0.02 15.92
CA VAL A 62 4.35 1.17 16.43
C VAL A 62 4.17 2.16 15.30
N ARG A 63 3.03 2.84 15.27
CA ARG A 63 2.82 3.97 14.39
C ARG A 63 3.06 5.23 15.21
N ALA A 64 4.03 6.05 14.81
CA ALA A 64 4.29 7.30 15.50
C ALA A 64 3.44 8.41 14.88
N LYS A 65 2.69 9.12 15.74
CA LYS A 65 1.89 10.28 15.33
C LYS A 65 2.84 11.42 14.97
N GLN A 66 2.46 12.27 14.02
CA GLN A 66 3.28 13.41 13.60
C GLN A 66 3.71 14.31 14.77
N THR A 67 2.86 14.47 15.78
CA THR A 67 3.15 15.26 17.00
C THR A 67 4.27 14.69 17.86
N LEU A 68 4.62 13.40 17.69
CA LEU A 68 5.70 12.73 18.42
C LEU A 68 7.01 12.75 17.64
N ILE A 69 7.04 13.33 16.45
CA ILE A 69 8.16 13.23 15.53
C ILE A 69 8.65 14.62 15.18
N LYS A 70 9.96 14.76 15.10
CA LYS A 70 10.59 15.92 14.48
C LYS A 70 11.77 15.46 13.64
N LEU A 71 11.88 15.99 12.43
CA LEU A 71 13.05 15.78 11.59
C LEU A 71 14.11 16.83 11.95
N GLU A 72 15.26 16.36 12.41
CA GLU A 72 16.41 17.19 12.75
C GLU A 72 17.58 16.77 11.85
N GLY A 73 17.64 17.38 10.66
CA GLY A 73 18.61 17.02 9.62
C GLY A 73 18.43 15.57 9.16
N GLU A 74 19.43 14.73 9.43
CA GLU A 74 19.41 13.29 9.09
C GLU A 74 18.88 12.39 10.21
N LYS A 75 18.49 12.95 11.35
CA LYS A 75 17.96 12.19 12.49
C LYS A 75 16.47 12.41 12.65
N LEU A 76 15.75 11.33 12.93
CA LEU A 76 14.34 11.38 13.33
C LEU A 76 14.26 11.40 14.86
N ARG A 77 13.86 12.53 15.42
CA ARG A 77 13.59 12.64 16.85
C ARG A 77 12.20 12.10 17.16
N LEU A 78 12.12 11.10 18.02
CA LEU A 78 10.89 10.49 18.50
C LEU A 78 10.71 10.77 19.99
N THR A 79 9.59 11.36 20.35
CA THR A 79 9.22 11.59 21.75
C THR A 79 8.67 10.29 22.34
N VAL A 80 9.39 9.70 23.30
CA VAL A 80 8.97 8.48 24.00
C VAL A 80 8.15 8.86 25.22
N LYS A 81 8.73 9.68 26.10
CA LYS A 81 8.06 10.34 27.23
C LYS A 81 8.13 11.86 27.07
N PRO A 82 7.29 12.64 27.78
CA PRO A 82 7.48 14.09 27.84
C PRO A 82 8.91 14.43 28.29
N GLY A 83 9.68 15.10 27.44
CA GLY A 83 11.09 15.45 27.71
C GLY A 83 12.12 14.35 27.39
N GLU A 84 11.69 13.15 27.03
CA GLU A 84 12.57 12.02 26.71
C GLU A 84 12.48 11.66 25.23
N TYR A 85 13.61 11.73 24.52
CA TYR A 85 13.66 11.59 23.07
C TYR A 85 14.59 10.45 22.65
N VAL A 86 14.16 9.69 21.64
CA VAL A 86 14.99 8.71 20.93
C VAL A 86 15.29 9.25 19.54
N TYR A 87 16.53 9.15 19.12
CA TYR A 87 16.96 9.55 17.79
C TYR A 87 17.17 8.31 16.93
N LEU A 88 16.43 8.21 15.84
CA LEU A 88 16.68 7.22 14.81
C LEU A 88 17.54 7.86 13.73
N ASP A 89 18.68 7.25 13.48
CA ASP A 89 19.53 7.65 12.37
C ASP A 89 18.88 7.23 11.05
N LEU A 90 18.68 8.19 10.16
CA LEU A 90 18.15 7.96 8.82
C LEU A 90 19.25 8.06 7.75
N SER A 91 20.54 8.05 8.12
CA SER A 91 21.66 8.02 7.18
C SER A 91 21.59 6.83 6.20
N ALA A 92 21.20 5.64 6.68
CA ALA A 92 21.05 4.41 5.89
C ALA A 92 19.72 4.32 5.10
N ARG A 93 19.20 5.45 4.60
CA ARG A 93 17.95 5.47 3.82
C ARG A 93 18.14 4.91 2.40
N HIS A 94 17.11 4.23 1.91
CA HIS A 94 17.05 3.79 0.50
C HIS A 94 16.83 4.93 -0.50
N PHE A 95 16.51 6.15 -0.03
CA PHE A 95 16.22 7.31 -0.87
C PHE A 95 16.69 8.60 -0.19
N LYS A 96 17.08 9.60 -1.00
CA LYS A 96 17.38 10.95 -0.51
C LYS A 96 16.08 11.65 -0.14
N LEU A 97 16.02 12.28 1.03
CA LEU A 97 14.92 13.19 1.31
C LEU A 97 15.06 14.42 0.39
N PRO A 98 13.96 14.87 -0.25
CA PRO A 98 13.95 16.16 -0.91
C PRO A 98 14.38 17.25 0.08
N SER A 99 15.21 18.19 -0.37
CA SER A 99 15.75 19.29 0.45
C SER A 99 14.67 20.15 1.11
N GLU A 100 13.45 20.11 0.59
CA GLU A 100 12.27 20.87 1.01
C GLU A 100 11.40 20.14 2.06
N VAL A 101 11.72 18.90 2.42
CA VAL A 101 10.89 18.12 3.37
C VAL A 101 11.05 18.67 4.78
N SER A 102 10.13 19.54 5.18
CA SER A 102 9.93 19.93 6.56
C SER A 102 9.31 18.79 7.38
N SER A 103 9.38 18.90 8.72
CA SER A 103 8.68 17.98 9.64
C SER A 103 7.16 17.89 9.36
N SER A 104 6.58 18.88 8.68
CA SER A 104 5.16 18.92 8.29
C SER A 104 4.82 18.02 7.11
N ALA A 105 5.78 17.75 6.22
CA ALA A 105 5.61 16.87 5.06
C ALA A 105 5.79 15.37 5.41
N LEU A 106 6.24 15.07 6.64
CA LEU A 106 6.29 13.69 7.14
C LEU A 106 4.90 13.22 7.58
N GLY A 107 4.47 12.08 7.05
CA GLY A 107 3.26 11.42 7.53
C GLY A 107 3.47 10.72 8.89
N GLU A 108 2.62 9.75 9.20
CA GLU A 108 2.76 8.91 10.41
C GLU A 108 3.64 7.68 10.12
N PRO A 109 4.95 7.69 10.46
CA PRO A 109 5.83 6.56 10.22
C PRO A 109 5.42 5.33 11.04
N VAL A 110 5.73 4.17 10.47
CA VAL A 110 5.55 2.87 11.10
C VAL A 110 6.92 2.29 11.39
N ILE A 111 7.23 2.14 12.66
CA ILE A 111 8.49 1.62 13.16
C ILE A 111 8.27 0.14 13.51
N THR A 112 9.07 -0.73 12.92
CA THR A 112 9.18 -2.14 13.31
C THR A 112 10.55 -2.36 13.96
N LEU A 113 10.79 -3.57 14.47
CA LEU A 113 12.09 -3.94 15.04
C LEU A 113 13.24 -3.90 14.02
N GLU A 114 12.93 -4.04 12.73
CA GLU A 114 13.93 -4.15 11.66
C GLU A 114 14.05 -2.88 10.83
N LYS A 115 12.97 -2.10 10.69
CA LYS A 115 12.92 -0.98 9.74
C LYS A 115 11.93 0.09 10.12
N VAL A 116 12.19 1.29 9.63
CA VAL A 116 11.29 2.45 9.72
C VAL A 116 10.67 2.68 8.35
N HIS A 117 9.35 2.57 8.28
CA HIS A 117 8.58 3.01 7.12
C HIS A 117 8.24 4.48 7.29
N LEU A 118 8.91 5.34 6.53
CA LEU A 118 8.71 6.79 6.56
C LEU A 118 7.87 7.25 5.36
N PRO A 119 6.57 7.55 5.55
CA PRO A 119 5.76 8.17 4.51
C PRO A 119 6.16 9.66 4.40
N VAL A 120 6.50 10.07 3.19
CA VAL A 120 6.85 11.47 2.86
C VAL A 120 5.84 11.95 1.82
N HIS A 121 5.24 13.11 2.06
CA HIS A 121 4.50 13.83 1.03
C HIS A 121 5.49 14.64 0.22
N CYS A 122 5.58 14.36 -1.08
CA CYS A 122 6.31 15.18 -2.03
C CYS A 122 5.27 15.89 -2.88
N ASP A 123 5.30 17.22 -2.89
CA ASP A 123 4.49 17.98 -3.82
C ASP A 123 5.04 17.74 -5.24
N ASP A 124 4.18 17.32 -6.16
CA ASP A 124 4.57 17.13 -7.55
C ASP A 124 4.76 18.50 -8.22
N THR A 125 5.98 19.05 -8.19
CA THR A 125 6.39 20.10 -9.13
C THR A 125 6.55 19.51 -10.52
N GLN A 126 5.42 19.19 -11.17
CA GLN A 126 5.37 18.95 -12.62
C GLN A 126 4.65 20.11 -13.32
N SER A 127 5.21 21.31 -13.23
CA SER A 127 4.85 22.40 -14.15
C SER A 127 5.89 22.43 -15.28
N GLY A 128 5.51 21.95 -16.47
CA GLY A 128 6.30 22.25 -17.67
C GLY A 128 6.25 21.25 -18.82
N LYS A 129 5.63 20.07 -18.67
CA LYS A 129 5.40 19.16 -19.82
C LYS A 129 3.91 19.05 -20.10
N PRO A 130 3.46 18.94 -21.36
CA PRO A 130 2.08 18.63 -21.65
C PRO A 130 1.75 17.31 -20.96
N ALA A 131 0.88 17.38 -19.95
CA ALA A 131 0.49 16.21 -19.19
C ALA A 131 -0.41 15.34 -20.09
N VAL A 132 0.13 14.23 -20.57
CA VAL A 132 -0.66 13.23 -21.29
C VAL A 132 -1.35 12.35 -20.26
N ALA A 133 -2.68 12.43 -20.21
CA ALA A 133 -3.48 11.56 -19.36
C ALA A 133 -3.66 10.23 -20.07
N TRP A 134 -3.33 9.12 -19.40
CA TRP A 134 -3.59 7.77 -19.89
C TRP A 134 -4.54 7.06 -18.93
N ASP A 135 -5.63 6.50 -19.46
CA ASP A 135 -6.54 5.61 -18.76
C ASP A 135 -6.42 4.18 -19.33
N PHE A 136 -6.11 3.24 -18.44
CA PHE A 136 -5.96 1.82 -18.78
C PHE A 136 -7.24 1.07 -18.48
N ASN A 137 -8.03 0.81 -19.51
CA ASN A 137 -9.19 -0.07 -19.44
C ASN A 137 -8.81 -1.51 -19.87
N LEU A 138 -9.67 -2.48 -19.56
CA LEU A 138 -9.43 -3.89 -19.91
C LEU A 138 -9.32 -4.09 -21.44
N LEU A 139 -10.06 -3.31 -22.21
CA LEU A 139 -10.22 -3.47 -23.66
C LEU A 139 -9.71 -2.27 -24.46
N SER A 140 -9.32 -1.18 -23.80
CA SER A 140 -8.73 -0.02 -24.44
C SER A 140 -7.66 0.62 -23.56
N LEU A 141 -6.70 1.25 -24.20
CA LEU A 141 -5.81 2.21 -23.59
C LEU A 141 -6.14 3.56 -24.22
N ASP A 142 -6.73 4.43 -23.41
CA ASP A 142 -7.26 5.71 -23.87
C ASP A 142 -6.33 6.82 -23.35
N GLY A 143 -5.74 7.58 -24.26
CA GLY A 143 -4.84 8.69 -24.00
C GLY A 143 -5.46 10.01 -24.39
N TYR A 144 -5.24 11.06 -23.60
CA TYR A 144 -5.55 12.44 -23.96
C TYR A 144 -4.33 13.30 -23.81
N SER A 145 -3.94 13.97 -24.90
CA SER A 145 -2.89 14.99 -24.93
C SER A 145 -3.48 16.31 -25.40
N PRO A 146 -3.16 17.45 -24.76
CA PRO A 146 -3.55 18.77 -25.27
C PRO A 146 -3.09 19.03 -26.71
N GLU A 147 -1.96 18.43 -27.12
CA GLU A 147 -1.36 18.64 -28.46
C GLU A 147 -1.84 17.63 -29.51
N THR A 148 -2.13 16.38 -29.10
CA THR A 148 -2.42 15.26 -30.00
C THR A 148 -3.89 14.88 -30.02
N GLY A 149 -4.70 15.37 -29.06
CA GLY A 149 -6.09 15.00 -28.90
C GLY A 149 -6.28 13.62 -28.24
N TRP A 150 -7.41 12.99 -28.54
CA TRP A 150 -7.77 11.66 -28.03
C TRP A 150 -7.12 10.55 -28.85
N VAL A 151 -6.30 9.74 -28.19
CA VAL A 151 -5.69 8.53 -28.74
C VAL A 151 -6.37 7.32 -28.12
N ARG A 152 -6.92 6.43 -28.95
CA ARG A 152 -7.55 5.19 -28.47
C ARG A 152 -6.88 3.97 -29.07
N ILE A 153 -6.23 3.19 -28.21
CA ILE A 153 -5.56 1.95 -28.59
C ILE A 153 -6.44 0.78 -28.18
N ASP A 154 -6.79 -0.09 -29.13
CA ASP A 154 -7.56 -1.31 -28.85
C ASP A 154 -6.68 -2.40 -28.22
N THR A 155 -6.99 -2.79 -26.98
CA THR A 155 -6.27 -3.85 -26.25
C THR A 155 -7.06 -5.17 -26.17
N LYS A 156 -8.21 -5.29 -26.84
CA LYS A 156 -9.07 -6.49 -26.83
C LYS A 156 -8.30 -7.77 -27.12
N LYS A 157 -7.44 -7.77 -28.14
CA LYS A 157 -6.64 -8.96 -28.52
C LYS A 157 -5.72 -9.41 -27.37
N LEU A 158 -5.09 -8.46 -26.69
CA LEU A 158 -4.25 -8.73 -25.54
C LEU A 158 -5.08 -9.28 -24.35
N ALA A 159 -6.23 -8.67 -24.07
CA ALA A 159 -7.15 -9.12 -23.04
C ALA A 159 -7.66 -10.56 -23.30
N SER A 160 -8.03 -10.89 -24.53
CA SER A 160 -8.47 -12.26 -24.90
C SER A 160 -7.37 -13.30 -24.69
N VAL A 161 -6.10 -12.95 -24.96
CA VAL A 161 -4.95 -13.84 -24.69
C VAL A 161 -4.80 -14.08 -23.19
N HIS A 162 -4.94 -13.04 -22.36
CA HIS A 162 -4.87 -13.19 -20.90
C HIS A 162 -6.04 -13.99 -20.33
N ILE A 163 -7.28 -13.73 -20.76
CA ILE A 163 -8.47 -14.44 -20.30
C ILE A 163 -8.37 -15.93 -20.64
N SER A 164 -8.11 -16.26 -21.92
CA SER A 164 -8.00 -17.66 -22.35
C SER A 164 -6.84 -18.41 -21.68
N SER A 165 -5.73 -17.73 -21.39
CA SER A 165 -4.60 -18.30 -20.66
C SER A 165 -4.92 -18.49 -19.18
N PHE A 166 -5.63 -17.54 -18.57
CA PHE A 166 -6.10 -17.60 -17.19
C PHE A 166 -7.04 -18.79 -16.98
N GLU A 167 -8.03 -18.99 -17.85
CA GLU A 167 -8.96 -20.13 -17.77
C GLU A 167 -8.23 -21.47 -17.87
N LYS A 168 -7.25 -21.58 -18.78
CA LYS A 168 -6.40 -22.76 -18.90
C LYS A 168 -5.58 -23.00 -17.64
N ARG A 169 -4.94 -21.96 -17.08
CA ARG A 169 -4.18 -22.07 -15.82
C ARG A 169 -5.08 -22.46 -14.67
N ARG A 170 -6.30 -21.91 -14.57
CA ARG A 170 -7.28 -22.24 -13.54
C ARG A 170 -7.73 -23.69 -13.63
N SER A 171 -8.00 -24.19 -14.83
CA SER A 171 -8.35 -25.61 -15.08
C SER A 171 -7.21 -26.55 -14.68
N VAL A 172 -5.97 -26.22 -15.08
CA VAL A 172 -4.77 -26.97 -14.69
C VAL A 172 -4.59 -26.93 -13.18
N GLN A 173 -4.70 -25.77 -12.52
CA GLN A 173 -4.55 -25.62 -11.07
C GLN A 173 -5.56 -26.47 -10.28
N ARG A 174 -6.81 -26.57 -10.74
CA ARG A 174 -7.83 -27.45 -10.14
C ARG A 174 -7.43 -28.93 -10.19
N LYS A 175 -6.79 -29.37 -11.28
CA LYS A 175 -6.32 -30.77 -11.46
C LYS A 175 -4.94 -31.00 -10.81
N ALA A 176 -4.13 -29.96 -10.75
CA ALA A 176 -2.74 -29.92 -10.31
C ALA A 176 -2.56 -30.06 -8.79
N SER A 177 -3.56 -29.71 -7.99
CA SER A 177 -3.54 -29.91 -6.54
C SER A 177 -3.27 -31.36 -6.13
N LYS A 178 -3.31 -32.31 -7.09
CA LYS A 178 -3.09 -33.74 -6.91
C LYS A 178 -1.80 -34.29 -7.57
N SER A 179 -0.92 -33.47 -8.17
CA SER A 179 0.25 -34.00 -8.92
C SER A 179 1.47 -33.07 -9.05
N LYS A 180 2.69 -33.64 -8.89
CA LYS A 180 3.98 -32.97 -9.12
C LYS A 180 4.23 -32.54 -10.58
N LYS A 181 3.52 -33.10 -11.56
CA LYS A 181 3.67 -32.75 -13.01
C LYS A 181 3.05 -31.40 -13.40
N ALA A 182 2.27 -30.79 -12.51
CA ALA A 182 1.55 -29.55 -12.76
C ALA A 182 2.44 -28.33 -13.03
N GLY A 183 3.58 -28.23 -12.35
CA GLY A 183 4.51 -27.10 -12.50
C GLY A 183 5.01 -26.98 -13.94
N ARG A 184 5.33 -28.10 -14.59
CA ARG A 184 5.79 -28.14 -15.99
C ARG A 184 4.70 -27.64 -16.95
N VAL A 185 3.44 -28.02 -16.70
CA VAL A 185 2.29 -27.59 -17.51
C VAL A 185 2.00 -26.11 -17.31
N LEU A 186 2.02 -25.61 -16.07
CA LEU A 186 1.84 -24.19 -15.77
C LEU A 186 2.94 -23.33 -16.40
N SER A 187 4.20 -23.78 -16.34
CA SER A 187 5.33 -23.11 -16.97
C SER A 187 5.17 -23.06 -18.50
N LYS A 188 4.76 -24.17 -19.14
CA LYS A 188 4.44 -24.21 -20.57
C LYS A 188 3.37 -23.19 -20.96
N TYR A 189 2.27 -23.10 -20.20
CA TYR A 189 1.21 -22.12 -20.49
C TYR A 189 1.63 -20.68 -20.19
N SER A 190 2.43 -20.44 -19.15
CA SER A 190 3.00 -19.11 -18.86
C SER A 190 3.92 -18.62 -19.98
N ASN A 191 4.80 -19.48 -20.50
CA ASN A 191 5.67 -19.14 -21.63
C ASN A 191 4.84 -18.84 -22.90
N ARG A 192 3.79 -19.63 -23.16
CA ARG A 192 2.88 -19.40 -24.30
C ARG A 192 2.10 -18.08 -24.19
N GLU A 193 1.62 -17.75 -22.99
CA GLU A 193 0.94 -16.48 -22.71
C GLU A 193 1.89 -15.31 -22.97
N ARG A 194 3.11 -15.34 -22.41
CA ARG A 194 4.13 -14.31 -22.64
C ARG A 194 4.47 -14.12 -24.12
N ASN A 195 4.68 -15.20 -24.86
CA ASN A 195 5.02 -15.10 -26.28
C ASN A 195 3.88 -14.49 -27.12
N ARG A 196 2.62 -14.85 -26.82
CA ARG A 196 1.45 -14.28 -27.51
C ARG A 196 1.19 -12.83 -27.12
N ALA A 197 1.31 -12.51 -25.83
CA ALA A 197 1.15 -11.15 -25.32
C ALA A 197 2.20 -10.22 -25.91
N ARG A 198 3.46 -10.67 -26.01
CA ARG A 198 4.57 -9.89 -26.59
C ARG A 198 4.28 -9.46 -28.03
N LYS A 199 3.65 -10.32 -28.84
CA LYS A 199 3.26 -9.96 -30.21
C LYS A 199 2.30 -8.77 -30.22
N HIS A 200 1.24 -8.82 -29.40
CA HIS A 200 0.26 -7.74 -29.33
C HIS A 200 0.82 -6.48 -28.67
N GLN A 201 1.72 -6.60 -27.69
CA GLN A 201 2.43 -5.46 -27.11
C GLN A 201 3.31 -4.74 -28.14
N LEU A 202 3.99 -5.47 -29.02
CA LEU A 202 4.76 -4.88 -30.13
C LEU A 202 3.87 -4.23 -31.18
N GLU A 203 2.69 -4.79 -31.45
CA GLU A 203 1.69 -4.17 -32.34
C GLU A 203 1.17 -2.85 -31.74
N ILE A 204 0.88 -2.83 -30.43
CA ILE A 204 0.42 -1.65 -29.69
C ILE A 204 1.51 -0.57 -29.64
N ALA A 205 2.77 -0.94 -29.40
CA ALA A 205 3.88 0.02 -29.28
C ALA A 205 4.31 0.67 -30.61
N ARG A 206 3.76 0.21 -31.75
CA ARG A 206 3.99 0.80 -33.08
C ARG A 206 2.96 1.87 -33.45
N VAL A 207 1.90 2.00 -32.65
CA VAL A 207 0.86 3.04 -32.76
C VAL A 207 1.31 4.25 -31.96
#